data_AF-A0A2V5MZU1-F1
#
_entry.id   AF-A0A2V5MZU1-F1
#
_cell.length_a   1.000
_cell.length_b   1.000
_cell.length_c   1.000
_cell.angle_alpha   90.00
_cell.angle_beta   90.00
_cell.angle_gamma   90.00
#
_symmetry.space_group_name_H-M   'P 1'
#
loop_
_entity.id
_entity.type
_entity.pdbx_description
1 polymer ?
#
loop_
_entity_poly.entity_id
_entity_poly.type
_entity_poly.pdbx_seq_one_letter_code
_entity_poly.pdbx_strand_id
1 'polypeptide(L)'
;MLPSGYQVAVTRNKTEFSKHFAGHSKNSLRAAMRYRDHLLRELPNKRKKDIPRRLLTALRLTKPVVGVFRYPERHFYQVSYRDRAGNLRSRTFSWFRPGEEIDAYAAAVAFRKKTARG
;
A
#
# COMPACT_ATOMS: atom_id res chain seq x y z
N MET A 1 27.11 -18.78 -2.94
CA MET A 1 26.06 -18.65 -3.97
C MET A 1 24.83 -19.38 -3.45
N LEU A 2 23.69 -18.71 -3.27
CA LEU A 2 22.46 -19.43 -2.93
C LEU A 2 22.00 -20.22 -4.17
N PRO A 3 21.40 -21.42 -4.01
CA PRO A 3 20.80 -22.14 -5.13
C PRO A 3 19.80 -21.23 -5.87
N SER A 4 19.60 -21.42 -7.17
CA SER A 4 18.53 -20.70 -7.86
C SER A 4 17.17 -21.08 -7.25
N GLY A 5 16.28 -20.10 -7.10
CA GLY A 5 15.02 -20.33 -6.40
C GLY A 5 14.19 -19.08 -6.22
N TYR A 6 13.17 -19.17 -5.38
CA TYR A 6 12.29 -18.06 -5.04
C TYR A 6 12.79 -17.34 -3.78
N GLN A 7 12.82 -16.02 -3.80
CA GLN A 7 13.09 -15.21 -2.61
C GLN A 7 11.85 -14.40 -2.27
N VAL A 8 11.45 -14.46 -1.00
CA VAL A 8 10.42 -13.58 -0.44
C VAL A 8 11.13 -12.57 0.43
N ALA A 9 10.93 -11.29 0.14
CA ALA A 9 11.40 -10.18 0.96
C ALA A 9 10.22 -9.26 1.27
N VAL A 10 9.95 -9.04 2.56
CA VAL A 10 8.91 -8.13 3.04
C VAL A 10 9.56 -7.10 3.94
N THR A 11 9.58 -5.85 3.52
CA THR A 11 10.09 -4.73 4.33
C THR A 11 8.98 -4.08 5.14
N ARG A 12 9.18 -3.89 6.45
CA ARG A 12 8.25 -3.25 7.40
C ARG A 12 9.04 -2.42 8.39
N ASN A 13 8.64 -1.15 8.61
CA ASN A 13 9.29 -0.24 9.57
C ASN A 13 10.83 -0.19 9.46
N LYS A 14 11.36 -0.20 8.23
CA LYS A 14 12.82 -0.26 7.92
C LYS A 14 13.51 -1.60 8.24
N THR A 15 12.78 -2.61 8.68
CA THR A 15 13.28 -3.98 8.86
C THR A 15 12.89 -4.83 7.66
N GLU A 16 13.84 -5.54 7.07
CA GLU A 16 13.59 -6.52 6.02
C GLU A 16 13.44 -7.92 6.61
N PHE A 17 12.34 -8.59 6.27
CA PHE A 17 12.13 -10.01 6.55
C PHE A 17 12.25 -10.76 5.24
N SER A 18 13.38 -11.44 5.04
CA SER A 18 13.63 -12.20 3.82
C SER A 18 13.91 -13.68 4.10
N LYS A 19 13.44 -14.53 3.18
CA LYS A 19 13.71 -15.97 3.18
C LYS A 19 13.84 -16.48 1.75
N HIS A 20 14.86 -17.30 1.54
CA HIS A 20 15.11 -17.97 0.27
C HIS A 20 14.52 -19.38 0.27
N PHE A 21 13.95 -19.78 -0.86
CA PHE A 21 13.37 -21.09 -1.13
C PHE A 21 14.06 -21.68 -2.35
N ALA A 22 14.93 -22.68 -2.13
CA ALA A 22 15.68 -23.32 -3.18
C ALA A 22 14.78 -24.04 -4.20
N GLY A 23 15.14 -23.95 -5.47
CA GLY A 23 14.49 -24.61 -6.58
C GLY A 23 13.24 -23.91 -7.11
N HIS A 24 12.93 -24.17 -8.39
CA HIS A 24 11.81 -23.58 -9.13
C HIS A 24 10.58 -24.52 -9.21
N SER A 25 10.47 -25.48 -8.29
CA SER A 25 9.34 -26.41 -8.28
C SER A 25 8.03 -25.72 -7.85
N LYS A 26 6.88 -26.30 -8.25
CA LYS A 26 5.56 -25.86 -7.75
C LYS A 26 5.47 -25.90 -6.22
N ASN A 27 6.18 -26.84 -5.58
CA ASN A 27 6.24 -26.95 -4.13
C ASN A 27 7.03 -25.80 -3.50
N SER A 28 8.18 -25.44 -4.08
CA SER A 28 8.99 -24.29 -3.68
C SER A 28 8.21 -22.98 -3.83
N LEU A 29 7.49 -22.80 -4.95
CA LEU A 29 6.62 -21.64 -5.16
C LEU A 29 5.51 -21.57 -4.11
N ARG A 30 4.82 -22.68 -3.83
CA ARG A 30 3.74 -22.73 -2.83
C ARG A 30 4.26 -22.45 -1.42
N ALA A 31 5.45 -22.92 -1.09
CA ALA A 31 6.12 -22.61 0.18
C ALA A 31 6.46 -21.12 0.29
N ALA A 32 7.02 -20.53 -0.77
CA ALA A 32 7.28 -19.09 -0.83
C ALA A 32 6.01 -18.25 -0.68
N MET A 33 4.93 -18.61 -1.38
CA MET A 33 3.63 -17.92 -1.26
C MET A 33 3.04 -18.04 0.15
N ARG A 34 3.07 -19.23 0.77
CA ARG A 34 2.60 -19.42 2.15
C ARG A 34 3.39 -18.57 3.13
N TYR A 35 4.71 -18.52 2.97
CA TYR A 35 5.58 -17.70 3.82
C TYR A 35 5.32 -16.20 3.63
N ARG A 36 5.14 -15.73 2.39
CA ARG A 36 4.70 -14.36 2.09
C ARG A 36 3.39 -14.04 2.81
N ASP A 37 2.39 -14.90 2.67
CA ASP A 37 1.06 -14.66 3.23
C ASP A 37 1.07 -14.70 4.76
N HIS A 38 1.88 -15.58 5.36
CA HIS A 38 2.14 -15.61 6.80
C HIS A 38 2.80 -14.31 7.28
N LEU A 39 3.88 -13.86 6.63
CA LEU A 39 4.54 -12.58 6.97
C LEU A 39 3.57 -11.38 6.83
N LEU A 40 2.67 -11.40 5.84
CA LEU A 40 1.66 -10.34 5.68
C LEU A 40 0.60 -10.34 6.79
N ARG A 41 0.35 -11.48 7.45
CA ARG A 41 -0.56 -11.60 8.61
C ARG A 41 0.11 -11.20 9.91
N GLU A 42 1.34 -11.67 10.15
CA GLU A 42 2.11 -11.40 11.38
C GLU A 42 2.66 -9.98 11.42
N LEU A 43 3.01 -9.44 10.26
CA LEU A 43 3.51 -8.07 10.10
C LEU A 43 2.49 -7.25 9.29
N PRO A 44 1.26 -7.08 9.83
CA PRO A 44 0.25 -6.31 9.15
C PRO A 44 0.81 -4.91 8.97
N ASN A 45 0.56 -4.33 7.80
CA ASN A 45 0.91 -2.95 7.54
C ASN A 45 0.02 -2.07 8.43
N LYS A 46 0.41 -1.90 9.70
CA LYS A 46 -0.22 -0.97 10.63
C LYS A 46 -0.03 0.40 10.01
N ARG A 47 -1.07 0.87 9.31
CA ARG A 47 -1.10 2.24 8.83
C ARG A 47 -0.95 3.12 10.06
N LYS A 48 0.07 3.98 10.06
CA LYS A 48 0.16 5.05 11.07
C LYS A 48 -1.08 5.96 11.06
N LYS A 49 -1.82 5.99 9.95
CA LYS A 49 -3.00 6.81 9.74
C LYS A 49 -4.10 5.99 9.05
N ASP A 50 -4.96 5.40 9.87
CA ASP A 50 -6.06 4.59 9.38
C ASP A 50 -7.08 5.42 8.60
N ILE A 51 -7.68 4.76 7.60
CA ILE A 51 -8.79 5.32 6.82
C ILE A 51 -10.08 4.82 7.45
N PRO A 52 -10.95 5.72 7.94
CA PRO A 52 -12.24 5.36 8.49
C PRO A 52 -13.02 4.40 7.58
N ARG A 53 -13.62 3.36 8.18
CA ARG A 53 -14.41 2.35 7.45
C ARG A 53 -15.57 2.99 6.67
N ARG A 54 -16.16 4.10 7.16
CA ARG A 54 -17.19 4.87 6.45
C ARG A 54 -16.75 5.31 5.05
N LEU A 55 -15.49 5.72 4.89
CA LEU A 55 -14.95 6.17 3.60
C LEU A 55 -14.72 4.98 2.65
N LEU A 56 -14.29 3.85 3.21
CA LEU A 56 -14.13 2.61 2.45
C LEU A 56 -15.48 2.11 1.96
N THR A 57 -16.50 2.09 2.81
CA THR A 57 -17.88 1.71 2.45
C THR A 57 -18.46 2.64 1.40
N ALA A 58 -18.32 3.96 1.58
CA ALA A 58 -18.83 4.96 0.62
C ALA A 58 -18.23 4.77 -0.79
N LEU A 59 -16.94 4.42 -0.88
CA LEU A 59 -16.25 4.18 -2.14
C LEU A 59 -16.24 2.70 -2.59
N ARG A 60 -16.99 1.83 -1.91
CA ARG A 60 -17.03 0.37 -2.16
C ARG A 60 -15.63 -0.28 -2.20
N LEU A 61 -14.73 0.21 -1.35
CA LEU A 61 -13.37 -0.32 -1.21
C LEU A 61 -13.32 -1.33 -0.06
N THR A 62 -12.77 -2.51 -0.32
CA THR A 62 -12.55 -3.53 0.73
C THR A 62 -11.35 -3.22 1.60
N LYS A 63 -10.37 -2.46 1.09
CA LYS A 63 -9.13 -2.10 1.79
C LYS A 63 -8.71 -0.66 1.46
N PRO A 64 -8.03 0.03 2.39
CA PRO A 64 -7.39 1.33 2.11
C PRO A 64 -6.40 1.24 0.94
N VAL A 65 -6.41 2.24 0.06
CA VAL A 65 -5.52 2.26 -1.11
C VAL A 65 -4.08 2.59 -0.68
N VAL A 66 -3.13 1.71 -1.01
CA VAL A 66 -1.71 1.90 -0.66
C VAL A 66 -1.16 3.17 -1.29
N GLY A 67 -0.50 4.01 -0.49
CA GLY A 67 0.07 5.29 -0.92
C GLY A 67 -0.84 6.50 -0.74
N VAL A 68 -2.07 6.31 -0.22
CA VAL A 68 -2.96 7.42 0.20
C VAL A 68 -2.92 7.56 1.72
N PHE A 69 -2.38 8.66 2.22
CA PHE A 69 -2.25 8.96 3.65
C PHE A 69 -3.29 9.99 4.10
N ARG A 70 -3.93 9.78 5.25
CA ARG A 70 -4.96 10.68 5.80
C ARG A 70 -4.39 11.56 6.90
N TYR A 71 -4.64 12.86 6.85
CA TYR A 71 -4.26 13.81 7.88
C TYR A 71 -5.53 14.49 8.42
N PRO A 72 -6.20 13.90 9.44
CA PRO A 72 -7.48 14.39 9.91
C PRO A 72 -7.39 15.80 10.50
N GLU A 73 -6.41 16.08 11.34
CA GLU A 73 -6.19 17.39 11.99
C GLU A 73 -5.96 18.53 11.00
N ARG A 74 -5.46 18.21 9.80
CA ARG A 74 -5.17 19.19 8.75
C ARG A 74 -6.18 19.13 7.60
N HIS A 75 -7.19 18.29 7.74
CA HIS A 75 -8.24 18.05 6.75
C HIS A 75 -7.72 17.79 5.32
N PHE A 76 -6.71 16.93 5.14
CA PHE A 76 -6.28 16.52 3.79
C PHE A 76 -5.81 15.07 3.66
N TYR A 77 -5.86 14.56 2.44
CA TYR A 77 -5.19 13.34 2.01
C TYR A 77 -3.92 13.68 1.25
N GLN A 78 -2.86 12.90 1.44
CA GLN A 78 -1.61 13.03 0.70
C GLN A 78 -1.35 11.76 -0.09
N VAL A 79 -0.98 11.92 -1.36
CA VAL A 79 -0.56 10.83 -2.25
C VAL A 79 0.86 11.08 -2.69
N SER A 80 1.78 10.19 -2.34
CA SER A 80 3.15 10.18 -2.87
C SER A 80 3.19 9.40 -4.18
N TYR A 81 3.82 9.97 -5.21
CA TYR A 81 3.95 9.36 -6.52
C TYR A 81 5.32 9.69 -7.13
N ARG A 82 5.78 8.91 -8.10
CA ARG A 82 6.94 9.27 -8.92
C ARG A 82 6.45 9.96 -10.18
N ASP A 83 7.09 11.06 -10.56
CA ASP A 83 6.85 11.67 -11.87
C ASP A 83 7.54 10.86 -12.98
N ARG A 84 7.36 11.27 -14.24
CA ARG A 84 7.98 10.60 -15.41
C ARG A 84 9.51 10.64 -15.36
N ALA A 85 10.10 11.58 -14.63
CA ALA A 85 11.55 11.68 -14.42
C ALA A 85 12.02 10.86 -13.19
N GLY A 86 11.13 10.11 -12.54
CA GLY A 86 11.43 9.27 -11.39
C GLY A 86 11.50 10.03 -10.05
N ASN A 87 11.27 11.35 -10.03
CA ASN A 87 11.33 12.14 -8.82
C ASN A 87 10.12 11.87 -7.93
N LEU A 88 10.36 11.74 -6.63
CA LEU A 88 9.30 11.59 -5.64
C LEU A 88 8.57 12.92 -5.46
N ARG A 89 7.30 12.95 -5.84
CA ARG A 89 6.38 14.07 -5.66
C ARG A 89 5.26 13.68 -4.71
N SER A 90 4.61 14.68 -4.14
CA SER A 90 3.40 14.47 -3.33
C SER A 90 2.30 15.42 -3.75
N ARG A 91 1.07 14.92 -3.82
CA ARG A 91 -0.13 15.72 -4.10
C ARG A 91 -1.08 15.63 -2.92
N THR A 92 -1.65 16.76 -2.53
CA THR A 92 -2.61 16.88 -1.44
C THR A 92 -4.03 17.06 -1.96
N PHE A 93 -5.00 16.53 -1.23
CA PHE A 93 -6.43 16.63 -1.49
C PHE A 93 -7.13 17.01 -0.18
N SER A 94 -7.40 18.29 0.00
CA SER A 94 -8.03 18.83 1.21
C SER A 94 -9.55 18.77 1.15
N TRP A 95 -10.19 18.74 2.32
CA TRP A 95 -11.63 18.93 2.49
C TRP A 95 -11.84 20.04 3.52
N PHE A 96 -12.90 20.83 3.37
CA PHE A 96 -13.23 21.87 4.35
C PHE A 96 -14.44 21.48 5.18
N ARG A 97 -15.39 20.78 4.56
CA ARG A 97 -16.60 20.28 5.22
C ARG A 97 -16.52 18.76 5.46
N PRO A 98 -17.12 18.23 6.55
CA PRO A 98 -17.14 16.79 6.81
C PRO A 98 -17.75 15.94 5.68
N GLY A 99 -18.69 16.50 4.90
CA GLY A 99 -19.29 15.83 3.75
C GLY A 99 -18.34 15.70 2.55
N GLU A 100 -17.38 16.62 2.39
CA GLU A 100 -16.42 16.66 1.28
C GLU A 100 -15.23 15.70 1.50
N GLU A 101 -15.08 15.12 2.70
CA GLU A 101 -14.00 14.19 2.99
C GLU A 101 -14.06 12.93 2.10
N ILE A 102 -15.27 12.49 1.74
CA ILE A 102 -15.47 11.36 0.83
C ILE A 102 -14.95 11.70 -0.57
N ASP A 103 -15.29 12.88 -1.07
CA ASP A 103 -14.87 13.35 -2.40
C ASP A 103 -13.36 13.57 -2.46
N ALA A 104 -12.78 14.14 -1.41
CA ALA A 104 -11.33 14.31 -1.30
C ALA A 104 -10.60 12.95 -1.31
N TYR A 105 -11.14 11.95 -0.61
CA TYR A 105 -10.58 10.60 -0.63
C TYR A 105 -10.77 9.93 -2.00
N ALA A 106 -11.92 10.10 -2.65
CA ALA A 106 -12.19 9.59 -3.99
C ALA A 106 -11.21 10.16 -5.03
N ALA A 107 -10.99 11.48 -4.99
CA ALA A 107 -10.03 12.16 -5.84
C ALA A 107 -8.59 11.67 -5.62
N ALA A 108 -8.19 11.49 -4.36
CA ALA A 108 -6.89 10.93 -4.01
C ALA A 108 -6.71 9.50 -4.55
N VAL A 109 -7.73 8.65 -4.42
CA VAL A 109 -7.74 7.27 -4.94
C VAL A 109 -7.66 7.25 -6.47
N ALA A 110 -8.45 8.08 -7.15
CA ALA A 110 -8.45 8.18 -8.61
C ALA A 110 -7.08 8.64 -9.12
N PHE A 111 -6.48 9.65 -8.49
CA PHE A 111 -5.15 10.12 -8.81
C PHE A 111 -4.09 9.03 -8.61
N ARG A 112 -4.15 8.30 -7.48
CA ARG A 112 -3.23 7.19 -7.20
C ARG A 112 -3.34 6.06 -8.22
N LYS A 113 -4.55 5.72 -8.67
CA LYS A 113 -4.77 4.71 -9.72
C LYS A 113 -4.19 5.16 -11.06
N LYS A 114 -4.31 6.44 -11.40
CA LYS A 114 -3.71 7.02 -12.62
C LYS A 114 -2.18 6.97 -12.57
N THR A 115 -1.58 7.32 -11.44
CA THR A 115 -0.11 7.33 -11.27
C THR A 115 0.49 5.94 -11.02
N ALA A 116 -0.32 4.93 -10.68
CA ALA A 116 0.14 3.53 -10.58
C ALA A 116 0.33 2.84 -11.93
N ARG A 117 -0.31 3.36 -12.99
CA ARG A 117 -0.33 2.77 -14.34
C ARG A 117 0.68 3.41 -15.29
N GLY A 118 1.36 4.47 -14.85
CA GLY A 118 2.34 5.22 -15.64
C GLY A 118 3.76 4.98 -15.16
#